data_AF-A0A7Y5LGE1-F1
#
_entry.id   AF-A0A7Y5LGE1-F1
#
_cell.length_a   1.000
_cell.length_b   1.000
_cell.length_c   1.000
_cell.angle_alpha   90.00
_cell.angle_beta   90.00
_cell.angle_gamma   90.00
#
_symmetry.space_group_name_H-M   'P 1'
#
loop_
_entity.id
_entity.type
_entity.pdbx_description
1 polymer ?
#
loop_
_entity_poly.entity_id
_entity_poly.type
_entity_poly.pdbx_seq_one_letter_code
_entity_poly.pdbx_strand_id
1 'polypeptide(L)'
;MRKTFLQLERDERDTVPALRTAAERAFSRAAGAPLIGGNHVRLLKDARENYPAWLDAIAAAKHHVHFESYIIHEDEQGRQFADALIAKAAEGVRVRLIYDWLGAFGKTSMRFWNRLRAGGVEVRCYNPPRFESPFGWLSRDHRKMLVVDGETGFITGLCVGQMWAGDPQKNREPWRDTGVEVRGCAVAEIERAFAQIWALTGEPLPQDEANGLETPAPAGDTMMRIVASVPATAGMFRLDQLVAALARNRLWLTDAYYAGTTLFVQALRAAAKDGVDVRLLVPGGTDIPLLRPLSRAGYRPLLEGGVRVFEWNGAMLHAKTAVVDGHWARVGSTNLNIASWLSNCELDAVIDDESFGREMEEMYLEDLSNSTEIVLDGKQKVRAPGAPRPPHAGQSSGSVGRVAAGGIRLGSAIGAAFTDRRVLGPVEAQLMLTAALLLISLVVLFAFFPKVLVYPVIALMTWMALALLYKAYRLRRNREREVQRTKP
;
A
#
# COMPACT_ATOMS: atom_id res chain seq x y z
N MET A 1 17.22 -18.22 51.12
CA MET A 1 17.57 -17.07 50.27
C MET A 1 18.40 -17.46 49.05
N ARG A 2 19.59 -18.06 49.17
CA ARG A 2 20.44 -18.41 48.00
C ARG A 2 19.80 -19.39 46.99
N LYS A 3 19.05 -20.39 47.45
CA LYS A 3 18.29 -21.32 46.58
C LYS A 3 17.14 -20.64 45.83
N THR A 4 16.43 -19.73 46.48
CA THR A 4 15.32 -18.96 45.89
C THR A 4 15.82 -17.99 44.82
N PHE A 5 16.98 -17.36 45.05
CA PHE A 5 17.62 -16.46 44.08
C PHE A 5 18.13 -17.20 42.83
N LEU A 6 18.74 -18.37 43.01
CA LEU A 6 19.17 -19.24 41.90
C LEU A 6 17.99 -19.82 41.10
N GLN A 7 16.83 -19.99 41.74
CA GLN A 7 15.62 -20.49 41.08
C GLN A 7 14.92 -19.37 40.28
N LEU A 8 14.89 -18.15 40.82
CA LEU A 8 14.45 -16.94 40.08
C LEU A 8 15.35 -16.64 38.87
N GLU A 9 16.67 -16.70 39.02
CA GLU A 9 17.60 -16.52 37.88
C GLU A 9 17.47 -17.60 36.81
N ARG A 10 17.06 -18.82 37.19
CA ARG A 10 16.87 -19.93 36.25
C ARG A 10 15.52 -19.83 35.54
N ASP A 11 14.46 -19.47 36.26
CA ASP A 11 13.15 -19.19 35.69
C ASP A 11 13.20 -17.99 34.73
N GLU A 12 13.97 -16.94 35.03
CA GLU A 12 14.22 -15.80 34.11
C GLU A 12 15.00 -16.21 32.85
N ARG A 13 16.02 -17.07 32.98
CA ARG A 13 16.82 -17.56 31.84
C ARG A 13 16.00 -18.41 30.86
N ASP A 14 15.03 -19.16 31.35
CA ASP A 14 14.18 -20.02 30.52
C ASP A 14 12.94 -19.28 29.98
N THR A 15 12.46 -18.23 30.64
CA THR A 15 11.28 -17.45 30.20
C THR A 15 11.56 -16.50 29.04
N VAL A 16 12.72 -15.84 29.01
CA VAL A 16 13.04 -14.86 27.93
C VAL A 16 13.09 -15.53 26.54
N PRO A 17 13.78 -16.67 26.34
CA PRO A 17 13.76 -17.39 25.06
C PRO A 17 12.36 -17.91 24.68
N ALA A 18 11.58 -18.36 25.66
CA ALA A 18 10.21 -18.82 25.43
C ALA A 18 9.29 -17.67 24.98
N LEU A 19 9.41 -16.50 25.62
CA LEU A 19 8.66 -15.30 25.25
C LEU A 19 9.04 -14.80 23.86
N ARG A 20 10.34 -14.76 23.54
CA ARG A 20 10.82 -14.42 22.18
C ARG A 20 10.24 -15.38 21.15
N THR A 21 10.30 -16.69 21.40
CA THR A 21 9.73 -17.70 20.50
C THR A 21 8.22 -17.53 20.31
N ALA A 22 7.49 -17.21 21.37
CA ALA A 22 6.05 -16.95 21.31
C ALA A 22 5.73 -15.68 20.51
N ALA A 23 6.49 -14.60 20.71
CA ALA A 23 6.38 -13.37 19.94
C ALA A 23 6.66 -13.62 18.46
N GLU A 24 7.75 -14.30 18.12
CA GLU A 24 8.09 -14.65 16.73
C GLU A 24 6.98 -15.44 16.04
N ARG A 25 6.38 -16.41 16.75
CA ARG A 25 5.23 -17.17 16.24
C ARG A 25 4.01 -16.27 16.01
N ALA A 26 3.74 -15.31 16.91
CA ALA A 26 2.64 -14.36 16.75
C ALA A 26 2.87 -13.46 15.53
N PHE A 27 4.05 -12.89 15.38
CA PHE A 27 4.45 -12.08 14.23
C PHE A 27 4.31 -12.87 12.91
N SER A 28 4.86 -14.08 12.85
CA SER A 28 4.77 -14.89 11.63
C SER A 28 3.36 -15.31 11.28
N ARG A 29 2.49 -15.59 12.26
CA ARG A 29 1.07 -15.88 12.01
C ARG A 29 0.26 -14.65 11.62
N ALA A 30 0.56 -13.50 12.21
CA ALA A 30 -0.08 -12.23 11.89
C ALA A 30 0.26 -11.81 10.46
N ALA A 31 1.55 -11.76 10.14
CA ALA A 31 2.06 -11.41 8.81
C ALA A 31 1.70 -12.44 7.74
N GLY A 32 1.70 -13.73 8.10
CA GLY A 32 1.69 -14.83 7.13
C GLY A 32 3.06 -15.07 6.48
N ALA A 33 4.14 -14.62 7.13
CA ALA A 33 5.51 -14.69 6.61
C ALA A 33 6.51 -15.10 7.72
N PRO A 34 7.50 -15.98 7.43
CA PRO A 34 8.53 -16.36 8.39
C PRO A 34 9.53 -15.21 8.63
N LEU A 35 10.22 -15.24 9.78
CA LEU A 35 11.42 -14.43 9.98
C LEU A 35 12.62 -15.10 9.32
N ILE A 36 13.37 -14.33 8.56
CA ILE A 36 14.51 -14.79 7.75
C ILE A 36 15.74 -13.99 8.18
N GLY A 37 16.80 -14.68 8.56
CA GLY A 37 18.12 -14.08 8.80
C GLY A 37 19.05 -14.23 7.60
N GLY A 38 20.27 -13.69 7.72
CA GLY A 38 21.27 -13.81 6.67
C GLY A 38 21.19 -12.73 5.60
N ASN A 39 20.61 -11.57 5.90
CA ASN A 39 20.33 -10.54 4.90
C ASN A 39 21.19 -9.30 5.12
N HIS A 40 21.46 -8.60 4.03
CA HIS A 40 21.93 -7.22 4.05
C HIS A 40 20.86 -6.36 3.39
N VAL A 41 20.43 -5.30 4.08
CA VAL A 41 19.37 -4.40 3.60
C VAL A 41 19.93 -2.99 3.52
N ARG A 42 19.79 -2.36 2.37
CA ARG A 42 20.20 -0.96 2.14
C ARG A 42 18.98 -0.10 1.88
N LEU A 43 18.83 0.95 2.67
CA LEU A 43 17.75 1.93 2.53
C LEU A 43 17.97 2.80 1.29
N LEU A 44 16.92 3.05 0.50
CA LEU A 44 16.94 3.87 -0.71
C LEU A 44 15.88 4.96 -0.60
N LYS A 45 16.31 6.20 -0.42
CA LYS A 45 15.45 7.29 0.01
C LYS A 45 14.53 7.85 -1.05
N ASP A 46 14.90 7.90 -2.33
CA ASP A 46 14.02 8.42 -3.38
C ASP A 46 14.46 7.94 -4.76
N ALA A 47 13.88 8.47 -5.84
CA ALA A 47 14.21 8.06 -7.21
C ALA A 47 15.68 8.27 -7.57
N ARG A 48 16.36 9.25 -6.98
CA ARG A 48 17.78 9.54 -7.23
C ARG A 48 18.69 8.43 -6.71
N GLU A 49 18.23 7.66 -5.73
CA GLU A 49 18.94 6.50 -5.19
C GLU A 49 18.39 5.19 -5.75
N ASN A 50 17.07 5.08 -5.90
CA ASN A 50 16.40 3.87 -6.35
C ASN A 50 16.66 3.59 -7.84
N TYR A 51 16.42 4.55 -8.73
CA TYR A 51 16.51 4.29 -10.17
C TYR A 51 17.92 3.91 -10.64
N PRO A 52 18.99 4.60 -10.22
CA PRO A 52 20.35 4.17 -10.56
C PRO A 52 20.64 2.76 -10.04
N ALA A 53 20.29 2.45 -8.79
CA ALA A 53 20.51 1.13 -8.22
C ALA A 53 19.78 0.03 -9.00
N TRP A 54 18.54 0.28 -9.44
CA TRP A 54 17.76 -0.66 -10.25
C TRP A 54 18.38 -0.85 -11.64
N LEU A 55 18.76 0.25 -12.31
CA LEU A 55 19.36 0.21 -13.63
C LEU A 55 20.74 -0.47 -13.62
N ASP A 56 21.55 -0.22 -12.59
CA ASP A 56 22.85 -0.88 -12.41
C ASP A 56 22.68 -2.39 -12.17
N ALA A 57 21.68 -2.78 -11.36
CA ALA A 57 21.36 -4.19 -11.16
C ALA A 57 20.87 -4.85 -12.46
N ILE A 58 19.97 -4.21 -13.22
CA ILE A 58 19.51 -4.70 -14.52
C ILE A 58 20.70 -4.85 -15.48
N ALA A 59 21.58 -3.84 -15.56
CA ALA A 59 22.76 -3.88 -16.42
C ALA A 59 23.69 -5.07 -16.07
N ALA A 60 23.84 -5.38 -14.79
CA ALA A 60 24.68 -6.47 -14.29
C ALA A 60 24.07 -7.88 -14.45
N ALA A 61 22.78 -7.99 -14.79
CA ALA A 61 22.07 -9.27 -14.83
C ALA A 61 22.70 -10.29 -15.81
N LYS A 62 22.72 -11.57 -15.44
CA LYS A 62 23.32 -12.66 -16.21
C LYS A 62 22.34 -13.77 -16.58
N HIS A 63 21.32 -13.99 -15.76
CA HIS A 63 20.43 -15.13 -15.87
C HIS A 63 18.97 -14.72 -16.06
N HIS A 64 18.48 -13.82 -15.22
CA HIS A 64 17.12 -13.31 -15.32
C HIS A 64 16.92 -11.95 -14.63
N VAL A 65 15.89 -11.25 -15.09
CA VAL A 65 15.35 -10.05 -14.45
C VAL A 65 13.84 -10.23 -14.32
N HIS A 66 13.33 -10.20 -13.10
CA HIS A 66 11.89 -10.16 -12.83
C HIS A 66 11.54 -8.77 -12.32
N PHE A 67 10.63 -8.09 -13.00
CA PHE A 67 10.22 -6.74 -12.65
C PHE A 67 8.69 -6.66 -12.56
N GLU A 68 8.18 -6.11 -11.48
CA GLU A 68 6.75 -5.93 -11.22
C GLU A 68 6.54 -4.51 -10.74
N SER A 69 5.62 -3.80 -11.40
CA SER A 69 5.29 -2.43 -11.02
C SER A 69 3.84 -2.10 -11.36
N TYR A 70 3.15 -1.45 -10.41
CA TYR A 70 1.80 -0.92 -10.64
C TYR A 70 1.76 0.06 -11.82
N ILE A 71 2.76 0.95 -11.95
CA ILE A 71 2.83 1.97 -12.99
C ILE A 71 4.21 1.96 -13.67
N ILE A 72 4.23 2.02 -15.00
CA ILE A 72 5.40 2.40 -15.79
C ILE A 72 4.93 3.40 -16.83
N HIS A 73 5.21 4.68 -16.63
CA HIS A 73 4.80 5.74 -17.56
C HIS A 73 5.58 5.71 -18.87
N GLU A 74 4.93 6.06 -19.99
CA GLU A 74 5.61 6.19 -21.29
C GLU A 74 6.35 7.54 -21.43
N ASP A 75 7.10 7.93 -20.40
CA ASP A 75 7.94 9.13 -20.37
C ASP A 75 9.43 8.78 -20.49
N GLU A 76 10.32 9.73 -20.19
CA GLU A 76 11.77 9.54 -20.29
C GLU A 76 12.27 8.40 -19.39
N GLN A 77 11.78 8.34 -18.14
CA GLN A 77 12.16 7.29 -17.20
C GLN A 77 11.68 5.93 -17.68
N GLY A 78 10.40 5.81 -18.07
CA GLY A 78 9.90 4.52 -18.56
C GLY A 78 10.57 4.05 -19.85
N ARG A 79 10.98 4.97 -20.74
CA ARG A 79 11.79 4.61 -21.92
C ARG A 79 13.17 4.11 -21.53
N GLN A 80 13.85 4.78 -20.58
CA GLN A 80 15.16 4.34 -20.09
C GLN A 80 15.10 2.92 -19.50
N PHE A 81 14.11 2.64 -18.64
CA PHE A 81 13.91 1.29 -18.11
C PHE A 81 13.58 0.29 -19.21
N ALA A 82 12.72 0.64 -20.17
CA ALA A 82 12.42 -0.25 -21.28
C ALA A 82 13.66 -0.56 -22.13
N ASP A 83 14.52 0.42 -22.36
CA ASP A 83 15.75 0.26 -23.14
C ASP A 83 16.73 -0.69 -22.44
N ALA A 84 16.91 -0.53 -21.13
CA ALA A 84 17.74 -1.42 -20.32
C ALA A 84 17.22 -2.87 -20.34
N LEU A 85 15.91 -3.06 -20.15
CA LEU A 85 15.28 -4.39 -20.18
C LEU A 85 15.40 -5.06 -21.55
N ILE A 86 15.20 -4.31 -22.64
CA ILE A 86 15.37 -4.81 -24.01
C ILE A 86 16.83 -5.17 -24.29
N ALA A 87 17.78 -4.34 -23.84
CA ALA A 87 19.20 -4.62 -24.02
C ALA A 87 19.61 -5.95 -23.36
N LYS A 88 19.18 -6.19 -22.12
CA LYS A 88 19.44 -7.46 -21.42
C LYS A 88 18.76 -8.65 -22.07
N ALA A 89 17.52 -8.50 -22.55
CA ALA A 89 16.85 -9.54 -23.31
C ALA A 89 17.61 -9.90 -24.60
N ALA A 90 18.18 -8.91 -25.28
CA ALA A 90 19.01 -9.11 -26.48
C ALA A 90 20.34 -9.83 -26.18
N GLU A 91 20.86 -9.72 -24.95
CA GLU A 91 22.03 -10.47 -24.46
C GLU A 91 21.68 -11.92 -24.06
N GLY A 92 20.41 -12.32 -24.15
CA GLY A 92 19.94 -13.67 -23.79
C GLY A 92 19.51 -13.82 -22.33
N VAL A 93 19.47 -12.74 -21.56
CA VAL A 93 18.92 -12.75 -20.19
C VAL A 93 17.40 -12.88 -20.24
N ARG A 94 16.81 -13.71 -19.39
CA ARG A 94 15.35 -13.87 -19.30
C ARG A 94 14.73 -12.67 -18.59
N VAL A 95 14.06 -11.79 -19.33
CA VAL A 95 13.45 -10.58 -18.76
C VAL A 95 11.93 -10.71 -18.72
N ARG A 96 11.36 -10.64 -17.51
CA ARG A 96 9.93 -10.79 -17.24
C ARG A 96 9.38 -9.56 -16.56
N LEU A 97 8.30 -9.02 -17.10
CA LEU A 97 7.69 -7.79 -16.64
C LEU A 97 6.19 -7.97 -16.39
N ILE A 98 5.74 -7.62 -15.19
CA ILE A 98 4.33 -7.54 -14.83
C ILE A 98 3.96 -6.06 -14.64
N TYR A 99 2.84 -5.65 -15.21
CA TYR A 99 2.22 -4.36 -14.93
C TYR A 99 0.72 -4.49 -14.63
N ASP A 100 0.17 -3.60 -13.82
CA ASP A 100 -1.27 -3.58 -13.54
C ASP A 100 -2.07 -2.84 -14.62
N TRP A 101 -3.19 -3.43 -15.04
CA TRP A 101 -4.05 -2.83 -16.07
C TRP A 101 -4.55 -1.43 -15.72
N LEU A 102 -4.99 -1.21 -14.48
CA LEU A 102 -5.53 0.08 -14.04
C LEU A 102 -4.42 1.12 -13.91
N GLY A 103 -3.26 0.72 -13.38
CA GLY A 103 -2.09 1.60 -13.29
C GLY A 103 -1.59 2.07 -14.66
N ALA A 104 -1.63 1.20 -15.67
CA ALA A 104 -1.27 1.57 -17.04
C ALA A 104 -2.38 2.29 -17.82
N PHE A 105 -3.63 2.24 -17.36
CA PHE A 105 -4.79 2.74 -18.11
C PHE A 105 -4.68 4.25 -18.39
N GLY A 106 -4.58 4.62 -19.66
CA GLY A 106 -4.42 6.00 -20.10
C GLY A 106 -3.05 6.63 -19.83
N LYS A 107 -2.09 5.87 -19.26
CA LYS A 107 -0.73 6.33 -18.96
C LYS A 107 0.33 5.74 -19.88
N THR A 108 0.09 4.54 -20.39
CA THR A 108 1.08 3.78 -21.16
C THR A 108 0.43 3.13 -22.37
N SER A 109 0.95 3.39 -23.57
CA SER A 109 0.33 2.88 -24.80
C SER A 109 0.62 1.40 -25.03
N MET A 110 -0.25 0.73 -25.81
CA MET A 110 0.03 -0.62 -26.29
C MET A 110 1.29 -0.68 -27.17
N ARG A 111 1.68 0.43 -27.81
CA ARG A 111 2.91 0.51 -28.60
C ARG A 111 4.15 0.35 -27.72
N PHE A 112 4.15 0.97 -26.53
CA PHE A 112 5.22 0.80 -25.56
C PHE A 112 5.37 -0.66 -25.11
N TRP A 113 4.26 -1.31 -24.75
CA TRP A 113 4.29 -2.71 -24.34
C TRP A 113 4.70 -3.66 -25.49
N ASN A 114 4.23 -3.39 -26.71
CA ASN A 114 4.61 -4.18 -27.88
C ASN A 114 6.08 -4.00 -28.26
N ARG A 115 6.67 -2.82 -28.00
CA ARG A 115 8.10 -2.58 -28.18
C ARG A 115 8.93 -3.47 -27.25
N LEU A 116 8.57 -3.55 -25.97
CA LEU A 116 9.21 -4.46 -25.00
C LEU A 116 9.13 -5.92 -25.46
N ARG A 117 7.94 -6.37 -25.86
CA ARG A 117 7.73 -7.74 -26.37
C ARG A 117 8.55 -8.02 -27.63
N ALA A 118 8.58 -7.08 -28.57
CA ALA A 118 9.39 -7.22 -29.78
C ALA A 118 10.89 -7.25 -29.50
N GLY A 119 11.34 -6.63 -28.40
CA GLY A 119 12.71 -6.69 -27.90
C GLY A 119 13.04 -7.93 -27.07
N GLY A 120 12.14 -8.91 -26.97
CA GLY A 120 12.38 -10.17 -26.24
C GLY A 120 11.94 -10.17 -24.77
N VAL A 121 11.35 -9.08 -24.26
CA VAL A 121 10.85 -9.03 -22.88
C VAL A 121 9.50 -9.73 -22.79
N GLU A 122 9.35 -10.65 -21.83
CA GLU A 122 8.07 -11.29 -21.54
C GLU A 122 7.18 -10.35 -20.71
N VAL A 123 6.20 -9.69 -21.34
CA VAL A 123 5.34 -8.70 -20.68
C VAL A 123 3.94 -9.24 -20.42
N ARG A 124 3.54 -9.33 -19.15
CA ARG A 124 2.20 -9.71 -18.69
C ARG A 124 1.44 -8.55 -18.05
N CYS A 125 0.13 -8.56 -18.24
CA CYS A 125 -0.79 -7.56 -17.72
C CYS A 125 -1.64 -8.18 -16.60
N TYR A 126 -1.53 -7.64 -15.40
CA TYR A 126 -2.33 -8.06 -14.27
C TYR A 126 -3.77 -7.56 -14.40
N ASN A 127 -4.67 -8.53 -14.48
CA ASN A 127 -6.09 -8.40 -14.22
C ASN A 127 -6.82 -7.27 -15.00
N PRO A 128 -6.72 -7.25 -16.34
CA PRO A 128 -7.59 -6.41 -17.17
C PRO A 128 -9.06 -6.85 -17.05
N PRO A 129 -10.04 -5.99 -17.38
CA PRO A 129 -11.44 -6.37 -17.45
C PRO A 129 -11.64 -7.59 -18.36
N ARG A 130 -12.21 -8.67 -17.82
CA ARG A 130 -12.48 -9.92 -18.53
C ARG A 130 -13.92 -10.36 -18.27
N PHE A 131 -14.61 -10.83 -19.30
CA PHE A 131 -15.95 -11.42 -19.15
C PHE A 131 -15.96 -12.62 -18.18
N GLU A 132 -14.86 -13.38 -18.11
CA GLU A 132 -14.78 -14.54 -17.21
C GLU A 132 -14.67 -14.17 -15.72
N SER A 133 -14.29 -12.92 -15.41
CA SER A 133 -14.13 -12.40 -14.05
C SER A 133 -14.63 -10.95 -13.97
N PRO A 134 -15.96 -10.73 -13.88
CA PRO A 134 -16.60 -9.41 -13.98
C PRO A 134 -16.12 -8.37 -12.99
N PHE A 135 -15.72 -8.83 -11.81
CA PHE A 135 -15.22 -8.03 -10.71
C PHE A 135 -13.76 -8.32 -10.41
N GLY A 136 -13.10 -9.16 -11.23
CA GLY A 136 -11.68 -9.44 -11.09
C GLY A 136 -10.89 -8.15 -11.03
N TRP A 137 -11.19 -7.22 -11.93
CA TRP A 137 -10.52 -5.92 -12.05
C TRP A 137 -10.53 -5.04 -10.79
N LEU A 138 -11.33 -5.36 -9.76
CA LEU A 138 -11.31 -4.63 -8.48
C LEU A 138 -10.06 -4.92 -7.65
N SER A 139 -9.51 -6.15 -7.74
CA SER A 139 -8.24 -6.48 -7.08
C SER A 139 -7.09 -5.98 -7.94
N ARG A 140 -6.15 -5.24 -7.37
CA ARG A 140 -5.00 -4.69 -8.08
C ARG A 140 -3.71 -5.34 -7.64
N ASP A 141 -2.81 -5.49 -8.59
CA ASP A 141 -1.43 -5.77 -8.27
C ASP A 141 -0.73 -4.44 -7.99
N HIS A 142 -0.58 -4.13 -6.72
CA HIS A 142 0.04 -2.89 -6.28
C HIS A 142 1.48 -3.13 -5.80
N ARG A 143 2.05 -4.32 -6.02
CA ARG A 143 3.45 -4.63 -5.73
C ARG A 143 4.37 -3.82 -6.64
N LYS A 144 5.52 -3.47 -6.09
CA LYS A 144 6.62 -2.83 -6.80
C LYS A 144 7.91 -3.49 -6.34
N MET A 145 8.47 -4.33 -7.19
CA MET A 145 9.69 -5.07 -6.88
C MET A 145 10.49 -5.33 -8.13
N LEU A 146 11.78 -5.57 -7.94
CA LEU A 146 12.73 -5.99 -8.95
C LEU A 146 13.60 -7.09 -8.35
N VAL A 147 13.77 -8.21 -9.04
CA VAL A 147 14.73 -9.26 -8.68
C VAL A 147 15.66 -9.48 -9.86
N VAL A 148 16.95 -9.52 -9.58
CA VAL A 148 18.01 -9.80 -10.55
C VAL A 148 18.77 -11.05 -10.11
N ASP A 149 18.78 -12.04 -10.98
CA ASP A 149 19.51 -13.31 -10.86
C ASP A 149 19.22 -14.11 -9.57
N GLY A 150 18.14 -13.79 -8.85
CA GLY A 150 17.85 -14.34 -7.51
C GLY A 150 18.84 -13.88 -6.44
N GLU A 151 19.76 -12.97 -6.74
CA GLU A 151 20.82 -12.53 -5.82
C GLU A 151 20.52 -11.16 -5.20
N THR A 152 19.91 -10.26 -5.97
CA THR A 152 19.58 -8.90 -5.54
C THR A 152 18.10 -8.63 -5.75
N GLY A 153 17.41 -8.23 -4.68
CA GLY A 153 16.00 -7.85 -4.70
C GLY A 153 15.79 -6.40 -4.32
N PHE A 154 14.73 -5.78 -4.83
CA PHE A 154 14.29 -4.45 -4.45
C PHE A 154 12.81 -4.49 -4.11
N ILE A 155 12.42 -3.80 -3.03
CA ILE A 155 11.02 -3.57 -2.64
C ILE A 155 10.84 -2.08 -2.41
N THR A 156 9.74 -1.51 -2.92
CA THR A 156 9.61 -0.05 -2.95
C THR A 156 8.18 0.44 -2.92
N GLY A 157 7.99 1.70 -2.51
CA GLY A 157 6.76 2.45 -2.76
C GLY A 157 6.72 3.11 -4.14
N LEU A 158 7.88 3.20 -4.83
CA LEU A 158 8.05 3.86 -6.12
C LEU A 158 7.53 3.02 -7.30
N CYS A 159 6.91 3.69 -8.25
CA CYS A 159 6.73 3.17 -9.60
C CYS A 159 7.79 3.76 -10.54
N VAL A 160 7.65 3.55 -11.86
CA VAL A 160 8.52 4.19 -12.87
C VAL A 160 7.78 5.35 -13.54
N GLY A 161 8.35 6.54 -13.42
CA GLY A 161 7.90 7.74 -14.13
C GLY A 161 8.62 9.02 -13.70
N GLN A 162 8.52 10.06 -14.52
CA GLN A 162 9.18 11.36 -14.34
C GLN A 162 8.75 12.09 -13.05
N MET A 163 7.54 11.81 -12.54
CA MET A 163 7.06 12.43 -11.30
C MET A 163 7.90 12.07 -10.07
N TRP A 164 8.45 10.85 -10.00
CA TRP A 164 9.37 10.46 -8.92
C TRP A 164 10.76 11.06 -9.10
N ALA A 165 11.25 11.18 -10.34
CA ALA A 165 12.55 11.79 -10.62
C ALA A 165 12.54 13.34 -10.50
N GLY A 166 11.37 13.97 -10.67
CA GLY A 166 11.26 15.42 -10.84
C GLY A 166 11.70 15.88 -12.23
N ASP A 167 11.50 17.15 -12.54
CA ASP A 167 11.98 17.78 -13.77
C ASP A 167 12.28 19.26 -13.47
N PRO A 168 13.55 19.62 -13.18
CA PRO A 168 13.94 21.00 -12.88
C PRO A 168 13.64 21.96 -14.04
N GLN A 169 13.72 21.51 -15.30
CA GLN A 169 13.44 22.37 -16.46
C GLN A 169 11.96 22.76 -16.54
N LYS A 170 11.07 21.91 -16.01
CA LYS A 170 9.63 22.18 -15.90
C LYS A 170 9.20 22.63 -14.51
N ASN A 171 10.14 22.97 -13.62
CA ASN A 171 9.89 23.32 -12.22
C ASN A 171 8.99 22.30 -11.50
N ARG A 172 9.23 21.00 -11.75
CA ARG A 172 8.52 19.90 -11.12
C ARG A 172 9.42 19.27 -10.07
N GLU A 173 9.07 19.44 -8.81
CA GLU A 173 9.76 18.75 -7.72
C GLU A 173 9.49 17.23 -7.78
N PRO A 174 10.47 16.40 -7.38
CA PRO A 174 10.31 14.96 -7.30
C PRO A 174 9.30 14.57 -6.21
N TRP A 175 8.61 13.46 -6.44
CA TRP A 175 7.84 12.80 -5.39
C TRP A 175 8.78 12.18 -4.36
N ARG A 176 8.45 12.35 -3.08
CA ARG A 176 9.18 11.72 -1.97
C ARG A 176 8.57 10.34 -1.71
N ASP A 177 9.38 9.29 -1.82
CA ASP A 177 8.94 7.90 -1.72
C ASP A 177 10.14 7.02 -1.35
N THR A 178 9.98 5.82 -0.77
CA THR A 178 11.09 5.04 -0.20
C THR A 178 11.13 3.61 -0.73
N GLY A 179 12.33 3.05 -0.91
CA GLY A 179 12.55 1.64 -1.21
C GLY A 179 13.72 1.04 -0.42
N VAL A 180 13.97 -0.25 -0.64
CA VAL A 180 15.10 -1.00 -0.08
C VAL A 180 15.73 -1.87 -1.16
N GLU A 181 17.05 -2.00 -1.12
CA GLU A 181 17.79 -3.09 -1.77
C GLU A 181 18.03 -4.20 -0.73
N VAL A 182 17.83 -5.44 -1.14
CA VAL A 182 17.96 -6.64 -0.31
C VAL A 182 18.92 -7.60 -1.00
N ARG A 183 19.89 -8.11 -0.23
CA ARG A 183 20.73 -9.25 -0.61
C ARG A 183 20.68 -10.31 0.48
N GLY A 184 20.83 -11.57 0.09
CA GLY A 184 20.82 -12.71 1.00
C GLY A 184 19.52 -13.51 0.96
N CYS A 185 19.27 -14.29 1.99
CA CYS A 185 18.26 -15.35 2.02
C CYS A 185 16.83 -14.87 1.66
N ALA A 186 16.47 -13.64 2.03
CA ALA A 186 15.13 -13.08 1.83
C ALA A 186 14.78 -12.82 0.36
N VAL A 187 15.76 -12.72 -0.54
CA VAL A 187 15.51 -12.52 -1.98
C VAL A 187 14.69 -13.67 -2.56
N ALA A 188 14.86 -14.90 -2.05
CA ALA A 188 14.05 -16.04 -2.45
C ALA A 188 12.54 -15.83 -2.20
N GLU A 189 12.15 -15.12 -1.13
CA GLU A 189 10.73 -14.80 -0.89
C GLU A 189 10.21 -13.70 -1.81
N ILE A 190 11.06 -12.75 -2.20
CA ILE A 190 10.71 -11.71 -3.19
C ILE A 190 10.43 -12.39 -4.54
N GLU A 191 11.28 -13.34 -4.93
CA GLU A 191 11.11 -14.08 -6.18
C GLU A 191 9.90 -15.02 -6.16
N ARG A 192 9.61 -15.66 -5.01
CA ARG A 192 8.36 -16.42 -4.81
C ARG A 192 7.13 -15.52 -4.93
N ALA A 193 7.19 -14.30 -4.40
CA ALA A 193 6.11 -13.34 -4.51
C ALA A 193 5.85 -12.96 -5.99
N PHE A 194 6.91 -12.72 -6.77
CA PHE A 194 6.79 -12.50 -8.22
C PHE A 194 6.21 -13.71 -8.95
N ALA A 195 6.75 -14.90 -8.71
CA ALA A 195 6.32 -16.15 -9.34
C ALA A 195 4.82 -16.43 -9.11
N GLN A 196 4.30 -16.06 -7.94
CA GLN A 196 2.87 -16.15 -7.62
C GLN A 196 2.02 -15.29 -8.57
N ILE A 197 2.38 -14.02 -8.77
CA ILE A 197 1.61 -13.12 -9.67
C ILE A 197 1.83 -13.51 -11.14
N TRP A 198 3.04 -13.96 -11.49
CA TRP A 198 3.34 -14.50 -12.81
C TRP A 198 2.39 -15.67 -13.15
N ALA A 199 2.24 -16.65 -12.26
CA ALA A 199 1.34 -17.79 -12.45
C ALA A 199 -0.15 -17.39 -12.48
N LEU A 200 -0.55 -16.29 -11.84
CA LEU A 200 -1.92 -15.77 -11.94
C LEU A 200 -2.21 -15.06 -13.27
N THR A 201 -1.17 -14.61 -13.98
CA THR A 201 -1.30 -13.84 -15.23
C THR A 201 -1.05 -14.66 -16.49
N GLY A 202 -0.67 -15.94 -16.37
CA GLY A 202 -0.44 -16.86 -17.49
C GLY A 202 0.15 -18.18 -17.01
N GLU A 203 0.90 -18.87 -17.87
CA GLU A 203 1.59 -20.10 -17.47
C GLU A 203 2.62 -19.83 -16.36
N PRO A 204 2.73 -20.70 -15.32
CA PRO A 204 3.72 -20.56 -14.27
C PRO A 204 5.16 -20.52 -14.81
N LEU A 205 6.10 -20.11 -13.95
CA LEU A 205 7.52 -20.27 -14.28
C LEU A 205 7.85 -21.75 -14.54
N PRO A 206 8.76 -22.05 -15.49
CA PRO A 206 9.23 -23.42 -15.72
C PRO A 206 9.66 -24.09 -14.42
N GLN A 207 9.36 -25.39 -14.28
CA GLN A 207 9.55 -26.08 -13.00
C GLN A 207 11.02 -26.14 -12.57
N ASP A 208 11.96 -26.20 -13.51
CA ASP A 208 13.40 -26.10 -13.29
C ASP A 208 13.82 -24.73 -12.73
N GLU A 209 13.20 -23.65 -13.18
CA GLU A 209 13.42 -22.30 -12.62
C GLU A 209 12.72 -22.12 -11.27
N ALA A 210 11.50 -22.64 -11.11
CA ALA A 210 10.74 -22.56 -9.87
C ALA A 210 11.36 -23.42 -8.75
N ASN A 211 11.93 -24.58 -9.08
CA ASN A 211 12.66 -25.43 -8.15
C ASN A 211 14.09 -24.94 -7.90
N GLY A 212 14.64 -24.14 -8.83
CA GLY A 212 15.94 -23.48 -8.74
C GLY A 212 15.93 -22.15 -7.98
N LEU A 213 14.82 -21.80 -7.31
CA LEU A 213 14.76 -20.74 -6.30
C LEU A 213 15.54 -21.16 -5.04
N GLU A 214 16.82 -21.48 -5.22
CA GLU A 214 17.75 -21.77 -4.15
C GLU A 214 17.82 -20.55 -3.24
N THR A 215 17.88 -20.78 -1.93
CA THR A 215 18.04 -19.68 -0.99
C THR A 215 19.43 -19.10 -1.21
N PRO A 216 19.56 -17.80 -1.53
CA PRO A 216 20.86 -17.20 -1.77
C PRO A 216 21.76 -17.33 -0.56
N ALA A 217 23.08 -17.30 -0.78
CA ALA A 217 24.03 -17.28 0.31
C ALA A 217 23.77 -16.09 1.24
N PRO A 218 23.93 -16.25 2.57
CA PRO A 218 23.80 -15.14 3.51
C PRO A 218 24.72 -13.97 3.14
N ALA A 219 24.18 -12.75 3.18
CA ALA A 219 24.91 -11.53 2.81
C ALA A 219 25.09 -10.55 3.98
N GLY A 220 24.54 -10.87 5.16
CA GLY A 220 24.59 -10.05 6.38
C GLY A 220 23.89 -10.76 7.54
N ASP A 221 23.56 -10.03 8.59
CA ASP A 221 22.91 -10.53 9.81
C ASP A 221 21.51 -9.94 10.06
N THR A 222 21.02 -9.07 9.18
CA THR A 222 19.70 -8.44 9.29
C THR A 222 18.59 -9.49 9.25
N MET A 223 17.70 -9.43 10.25
CA MET A 223 16.50 -10.25 10.32
C MET A 223 15.35 -9.52 9.63
N MET A 224 14.64 -10.18 8.72
CA MET A 224 13.51 -9.56 8.03
C MET A 224 12.42 -10.55 7.63
N ARG A 225 11.27 -10.02 7.22
CA ARG A 225 10.15 -10.75 6.63
C ARG A 225 9.76 -10.08 5.32
N ILE A 226 9.44 -10.90 4.33
CA ILE A 226 8.80 -10.43 3.10
C ILE A 226 7.31 -10.75 3.22
N VAL A 227 6.49 -9.72 3.40
CA VAL A 227 5.05 -9.87 3.57
C VAL A 227 4.36 -9.66 2.22
N ALA A 228 4.19 -10.76 1.50
CA ALA A 228 3.47 -10.79 0.23
C ALA A 228 1.96 -10.89 0.47
N SER A 229 1.29 -9.75 0.61
CA SER A 229 -0.16 -9.73 0.79
C SER A 229 -0.87 -10.12 -0.50
N VAL A 230 -1.94 -10.89 -0.37
CA VAL A 230 -2.90 -11.20 -1.44
C VAL A 230 -4.32 -11.00 -0.91
N PRO A 231 -5.33 -10.83 -1.79
CA PRO A 231 -6.69 -10.52 -1.37
C PRO A 231 -7.23 -11.49 -0.32
N ALA A 232 -7.99 -10.96 0.64
CA ALA A 232 -8.63 -11.69 1.74
C ALA A 232 -7.70 -12.35 2.79
N THR A 233 -6.40 -12.06 2.80
CA THR A 233 -5.46 -12.59 3.83
C THR A 233 -5.23 -11.65 5.02
N ALA A 234 -5.34 -10.34 4.79
CA ALA A 234 -5.19 -9.28 5.80
C ALA A 234 -3.91 -9.41 6.65
N GLY A 235 -2.81 -9.93 6.09
CA GLY A 235 -1.56 -10.17 6.82
C GLY A 235 -0.96 -8.89 7.39
N MET A 236 -0.75 -7.90 6.53
CA MET A 236 -0.25 -6.59 6.96
C MET A 236 -1.18 -5.88 7.94
N PHE A 237 -2.49 -5.94 7.75
CA PHE A 237 -3.45 -5.33 8.70
C PHE A 237 -3.36 -5.91 10.11
N ARG A 238 -3.17 -7.23 10.23
CA ARG A 238 -2.98 -7.90 11.53
C ARG A 238 -1.62 -7.55 12.14
N LEU A 239 -0.59 -7.49 11.30
CA LEU A 239 0.75 -7.12 11.71
C LEU A 239 0.80 -5.67 12.22
N ASP A 240 0.23 -4.72 11.49
CA ASP A 240 0.18 -3.29 11.87
C ASP A 240 -0.52 -3.09 13.22
N GLN A 241 -1.62 -3.83 13.48
CA GLN A 241 -2.29 -3.79 14.79
C GLN A 241 -1.44 -4.40 15.91
N LEU A 242 -0.75 -5.51 15.63
CA LEU A 242 0.13 -6.15 16.61
C LEU A 242 1.31 -5.24 16.96
N VAL A 243 1.93 -4.62 15.96
CA VAL A 243 3.03 -3.67 16.13
C VAL A 243 2.58 -2.45 16.92
N ALA A 244 1.42 -1.88 16.60
CA ALA A 244 0.86 -0.77 17.36
C ALA A 244 0.62 -1.12 18.84
N ALA A 245 0.21 -2.37 19.13
CA ALA A 245 0.01 -2.84 20.50
C ALA A 245 1.32 -3.14 21.26
N LEU A 246 2.43 -3.37 20.56
CA LEU A 246 3.73 -3.71 21.15
C LEU A 246 4.67 -2.50 21.27
N ALA A 247 4.39 -1.41 20.58
CA ALA A 247 5.19 -0.18 20.61
C ALA A 247 5.33 0.36 22.04
N ARG A 248 6.54 0.77 22.41
CA ARG A 248 6.86 1.20 23.79
C ARG A 248 7.18 2.68 23.91
N ASN A 249 7.93 3.22 22.95
CA ASN A 249 8.48 4.57 23.00
C ASN A 249 7.95 5.43 21.85
N ARG A 250 7.95 4.90 20.62
CA ARG A 250 7.58 5.63 19.40
C ARG A 250 7.04 4.71 18.31
N LEU A 251 6.06 5.23 17.58
CA LEU A 251 5.43 4.59 16.42
C LEU A 251 5.23 5.65 15.36
N TRP A 252 6.14 5.70 14.38
CA TRP A 252 6.13 6.70 13.33
C TRP A 252 5.74 6.06 12.01
N LEU A 253 4.72 6.63 11.37
CA LEU A 253 4.09 6.11 10.16
C LEU A 253 4.18 7.18 9.07
N THR A 254 4.44 6.75 7.85
CA THR A 254 4.30 7.56 6.64
C THR A 254 3.40 6.84 5.66
N ASP A 255 2.38 7.52 5.14
CA ASP A 255 1.45 6.91 4.19
C ASP A 255 0.91 7.89 3.15
N ALA A 256 0.86 7.47 1.90
CA ALA A 256 0.41 8.31 0.79
C ALA A 256 -1.12 8.48 0.70
N TYR A 257 -1.89 7.49 1.16
CA TYR A 257 -3.34 7.46 0.99
C TYR A 257 -4.03 6.95 2.26
N TYR A 258 -3.71 7.60 3.38
CA TYR A 258 -4.20 7.20 4.68
C TYR A 258 -5.72 7.28 4.73
N ALA A 259 -6.34 6.12 5.00
CA ALA A 259 -7.76 5.97 5.28
C ALA A 259 -7.94 4.81 6.27
N GLY A 260 -7.39 5.01 7.47
CA GLY A 260 -7.35 3.99 8.51
C GLY A 260 -8.73 3.49 8.92
N THR A 261 -8.82 2.19 9.20
CA THR A 261 -10.04 1.59 9.76
C THR A 261 -10.24 2.01 11.21
N THR A 262 -11.47 1.89 11.72
CA THR A 262 -11.74 2.17 13.14
C THR A 262 -10.86 1.34 14.06
N LEU A 263 -10.63 0.07 13.76
CA LEU A 263 -9.80 -0.81 14.58
C LEU A 263 -8.35 -0.34 14.64
N PHE A 264 -7.78 0.01 13.48
CA PHE A 264 -6.41 0.53 13.42
C PHE A 264 -6.28 1.88 14.15
N VAL A 265 -7.25 2.78 13.95
CA VAL A 265 -7.29 4.06 14.69
C VAL A 265 -7.33 3.81 16.20
N GLN A 266 -8.14 2.86 16.69
CA GLN A 266 -8.16 2.58 18.13
C GLN A 266 -6.82 2.03 18.64
N ALA A 267 -6.14 1.19 17.86
CA ALA A 267 -4.82 0.68 18.22
C ALA A 267 -3.79 1.83 18.37
N LEU A 268 -3.73 2.75 17.41
CA LEU A 268 -2.86 3.94 17.48
C LEU A 268 -3.19 4.83 18.68
N ARG A 269 -4.49 5.03 18.96
CA ARG A 269 -4.93 5.83 20.11
C ARG A 269 -4.61 5.14 21.44
N ALA A 270 -4.65 3.82 21.51
CA ALA A 270 -4.27 3.08 22.72
C ALA A 270 -2.78 3.28 23.01
N ALA A 271 -1.92 3.09 22.01
CA ALA A 271 -0.48 3.33 22.13
C ALA A 271 -0.19 4.78 22.57
N ALA A 272 -0.81 5.77 21.93
CA ALA A 272 -0.61 7.18 22.29
C ALA A 272 -1.06 7.51 23.73
N LYS A 273 -2.13 6.87 24.21
CA LYS A 273 -2.59 7.02 25.61
C LYS A 273 -1.66 6.39 26.62
N ASP A 274 -0.94 5.34 26.23
CA ASP A 274 0.10 4.69 27.05
C ASP A 274 1.43 5.47 27.02
N GLY A 275 1.48 6.62 26.35
CA GLY A 275 2.63 7.53 26.33
C GLY A 275 3.59 7.30 25.15
N VAL A 276 3.25 6.41 24.21
CA VAL A 276 4.03 6.21 22.98
C VAL A 276 3.93 7.47 22.11
N ASP A 277 5.05 7.94 21.57
CA ASP A 277 5.07 9.02 20.57
C ASP A 277 4.60 8.50 19.21
N VAL A 278 3.29 8.59 18.98
CA VAL A 278 2.66 8.15 17.74
C VAL A 278 2.55 9.31 16.75
N ARG A 279 3.19 9.17 15.59
CA ARG A 279 3.19 10.19 14.53
C ARG A 279 2.76 9.61 13.19
N LEU A 280 1.94 10.35 12.46
CA LEU A 280 1.51 10.02 11.12
C LEU A 280 1.88 11.16 10.17
N LEU A 281 2.75 10.88 9.21
CA LEU A 281 3.12 11.78 8.12
C LEU A 281 2.35 11.39 6.86
N VAL A 282 1.67 12.36 6.27
CA VAL A 282 0.76 12.19 5.12
C VAL A 282 0.99 13.31 4.10
N PRO A 283 0.48 13.20 2.87
CA PRO A 283 0.73 14.21 1.85
C PRO A 283 -0.10 15.48 2.10
N GLY A 284 0.51 16.67 1.99
CA GLY A 284 -0.22 17.93 1.93
C GLY A 284 -0.82 18.20 0.54
N GLY A 285 -0.10 17.81 -0.51
CA GLY A 285 -0.56 17.71 -1.91
C GLY A 285 -0.89 16.27 -2.31
N THR A 286 -1.82 16.05 -3.24
CA THR A 286 -2.19 14.72 -3.74
C THR A 286 -2.47 14.75 -5.24
N ASP A 287 -2.12 13.68 -5.93
CA ASP A 287 -2.48 13.42 -7.34
C ASP A 287 -3.97 13.11 -7.54
N ILE A 288 -4.70 12.83 -6.46
CA ILE A 288 -6.15 12.61 -6.46
C ILE A 288 -6.82 13.68 -5.57
N PRO A 289 -7.10 14.89 -6.09
CA PRO A 289 -7.61 16.02 -5.30
C PRO A 289 -8.90 15.72 -4.51
N LEU A 290 -9.72 14.80 -5.02
CA LEU A 290 -10.98 14.38 -4.39
C LEU A 290 -10.77 13.65 -3.05
N LEU A 291 -9.60 13.04 -2.81
CA LEU A 291 -9.31 12.31 -1.58
C LEU A 291 -8.83 13.22 -0.44
N ARG A 292 -8.38 14.45 -0.72
CA ARG A 292 -7.85 15.36 0.30
C ARG A 292 -8.85 15.67 1.43
N PRO A 293 -10.15 15.97 1.16
CA PRO A 293 -11.12 16.17 2.23
C PRO A 293 -11.43 14.90 3.02
N LEU A 294 -11.40 13.73 2.36
CA LEU A 294 -11.63 12.43 3.01
C LEU A 294 -10.49 12.08 3.98
N SER A 295 -9.25 12.26 3.56
CA SER A 295 -8.08 11.97 4.41
C SER A 295 -8.08 12.87 5.64
N ARG A 296 -8.30 14.19 5.46
CA ARG A 296 -8.40 15.16 6.58
C ARG A 296 -9.55 14.86 7.55
N ALA A 297 -10.65 14.27 7.07
CA ALA A 297 -11.73 13.83 7.95
C ALA A 297 -11.32 12.68 8.89
N GLY A 298 -10.36 11.87 8.47
CA GLY A 298 -9.76 10.80 9.27
C GLY A 298 -8.78 11.27 10.35
N TYR A 299 -8.31 12.52 10.31
CA TYR A 299 -7.29 13.00 11.26
C TYR A 299 -7.86 13.28 12.64
N ARG A 300 -9.10 13.77 12.73
CA ARG A 300 -9.67 14.22 14.01
C ARG A 300 -9.64 13.13 15.09
N PRO A 301 -10.11 11.88 14.85
CA PRO A 301 -10.04 10.83 15.85
C PRO A 301 -8.61 10.49 16.32
N LEU A 302 -7.62 10.63 15.44
CA LEU A 302 -6.20 10.45 15.77
C LEU A 302 -5.72 11.55 16.71
N LEU A 303 -5.93 12.81 16.33
CA LEU A 303 -5.54 13.99 17.11
C LEU A 303 -6.19 14.00 18.50
N GLU A 304 -7.49 13.66 18.58
CA GLU A 304 -8.21 13.52 19.86
C GLU A 304 -7.70 12.35 20.72
N GLY A 305 -6.92 11.42 20.15
CA GLY A 305 -6.29 10.33 20.88
C GLY A 305 -4.82 10.56 21.23
N GLY A 306 -4.26 11.74 20.95
CA GLY A 306 -2.85 12.04 21.21
C GLY A 306 -1.90 11.65 20.09
N VAL A 307 -2.40 11.12 18.97
CA VAL A 307 -1.58 10.86 17.78
C VAL A 307 -1.31 12.19 17.07
N ARG A 308 -0.06 12.44 16.72
CA ARG A 308 0.37 13.64 15.99
C ARG A 308 0.28 13.39 14.49
N VAL A 309 -0.24 14.35 13.74
CA VAL A 309 -0.40 14.23 12.28
C VAL A 309 0.37 15.35 11.60
N PHE A 310 1.12 15.04 10.56
CA PHE A 310 1.92 15.99 9.78
C PHE A 310 1.55 15.89 8.31
N GLU A 311 1.44 17.04 7.63
CA GLU A 311 1.25 17.10 6.18
C GLU A 311 2.56 17.55 5.51
N TRP A 312 3.03 16.76 4.54
CA TRP A 312 4.20 17.08 3.71
C TRP A 312 3.98 18.34 2.86
N ASN A 313 4.98 19.22 2.82
CA ASN A 313 4.89 20.50 2.11
C ASN A 313 5.39 20.45 0.65
N GLY A 314 6.13 19.42 0.25
CA GLY A 314 6.60 19.26 -1.14
C GLY A 314 5.53 18.73 -2.09
N ALA A 315 5.90 18.48 -3.35
CA ALA A 315 4.96 18.12 -4.42
C ALA A 315 4.04 16.93 -4.11
N MET A 316 4.59 15.82 -3.62
CA MET A 316 3.83 14.63 -3.20
C MET A 316 4.69 13.78 -2.27
N LEU A 317 4.07 13.20 -1.25
CA LEU A 317 4.64 12.12 -0.45
C LEU A 317 3.96 10.82 -0.84
N HIS A 318 4.68 9.90 -1.45
CA HIS A 318 4.17 8.62 -1.92
C HIS A 318 4.78 7.42 -1.17
N ALA A 319 5.52 7.65 -0.09
CA ALA A 319 6.05 6.58 0.76
C ALA A 319 4.95 5.81 1.53
N LYS A 320 5.21 4.54 1.80
CA LYS A 320 4.46 3.70 2.75
C LYS A 320 5.45 3.02 3.69
N THR A 321 5.77 3.73 4.78
CA THR A 321 6.80 3.29 5.71
C THR A 321 6.33 3.36 7.14
N ALA A 322 6.98 2.60 8.00
CA ALA A 322 6.79 2.65 9.44
C ALA A 322 8.10 2.38 10.16
N VAL A 323 8.29 2.97 11.33
CA VAL A 323 9.38 2.65 12.25
C VAL A 323 8.91 2.70 13.69
N VAL A 324 9.33 1.71 14.48
CA VAL A 324 8.89 1.50 15.86
C VAL A 324 10.07 1.22 16.75
N ASP A 325 10.18 2.02 17.82
CA ASP A 325 11.24 1.99 18.84
C ASP A 325 12.66 1.76 18.30
N GLY A 326 12.98 2.26 17.09
CA GLY A 326 14.29 2.18 16.46
C GLY A 326 14.76 0.78 16.09
N HIS A 327 13.90 -0.24 16.08
CA HIS A 327 14.29 -1.62 15.79
C HIS A 327 13.42 -2.26 14.71
N TRP A 328 12.11 -2.04 14.76
CA TRP A 328 11.18 -2.59 13.78
C TRP A 328 10.88 -1.53 12.72
N ALA A 329 11.07 -1.88 11.45
CA ALA A 329 10.78 -0.99 10.35
C ALA A 329 10.02 -1.70 9.23
N ARG A 330 9.26 -0.92 8.46
CA ARG A 330 8.56 -1.38 7.26
C ARG A 330 8.82 -0.43 6.10
N VAL A 331 9.10 -1.01 4.94
CA VAL A 331 9.14 -0.32 3.65
C VAL A 331 8.43 -1.19 2.62
N GLY A 332 7.50 -0.62 1.85
CA GLY A 332 6.78 -1.41 0.86
C GLY A 332 5.68 -0.66 0.15
N SER A 333 4.72 -1.42 -0.38
CA SER A 333 3.64 -0.90 -1.21
C SER A 333 2.31 -0.72 -0.47
N THR A 334 2.12 -1.38 0.70
CA THR A 334 0.86 -1.36 1.44
C THR A 334 0.55 0.02 1.99
N ASN A 335 -0.54 0.64 1.50
CA ASN A 335 -1.10 1.82 2.12
C ASN A 335 -1.98 1.47 3.34
N LEU A 336 -2.13 2.42 4.26
CA LEU A 336 -2.96 2.31 5.46
C LEU A 336 -4.45 2.54 5.13
N ASN A 337 -5.01 1.71 4.25
CA ASN A 337 -6.41 1.73 3.86
C ASN A 337 -6.96 0.32 3.55
N ILE A 338 -8.30 0.22 3.50
CA ILE A 338 -9.01 -1.06 3.32
C ILE A 338 -8.64 -1.76 2.00
N ALA A 339 -8.41 -1.00 0.92
CA ALA A 339 -8.12 -1.58 -0.37
C ALA A 339 -6.75 -2.30 -0.35
N SER A 340 -5.71 -1.64 0.13
CA SER A 340 -4.37 -2.24 0.29
C SER A 340 -4.38 -3.41 1.28
N TRP A 341 -5.08 -3.28 2.41
CA TRP A 341 -5.09 -4.33 3.42
C TRP A 341 -5.88 -5.59 3.04
N LEU A 342 -6.98 -5.47 2.28
CA LEU A 342 -7.93 -6.56 2.07
C LEU A 342 -8.10 -7.00 0.61
N SER A 343 -7.81 -6.14 -0.36
CA SER A 343 -8.23 -6.35 -1.75
C SER A 343 -7.09 -6.36 -2.77
N ASN A 344 -5.96 -5.74 -2.47
CA ASN A 344 -4.82 -5.67 -3.39
C ASN A 344 -3.78 -6.75 -3.08
N CYS A 345 -3.00 -7.11 -4.09
CA CYS A 345 -1.68 -7.70 -3.86
C CYS A 345 -0.72 -6.58 -3.47
N GLU A 346 -0.01 -6.76 -2.37
CA GLU A 346 0.99 -5.81 -1.87
C GLU A 346 2.25 -6.58 -1.47
N LEU A 347 3.38 -5.88 -1.34
CA LEU A 347 4.64 -6.44 -0.92
C LEU A 347 5.34 -5.45 0.01
N ASP A 348 5.70 -5.94 1.20
CA ASP A 348 6.39 -5.15 2.21
C ASP A 348 7.60 -5.91 2.75
N ALA A 349 8.72 -5.21 2.87
CA ALA A 349 9.85 -5.62 3.66
C ALA A 349 9.62 -5.15 5.10
N VAL A 350 9.61 -6.10 6.03
CA VAL A 350 9.54 -5.85 7.48
C VAL A 350 10.88 -6.22 8.07
N ILE A 351 11.63 -5.22 8.53
CA ILE A 351 13.01 -5.35 9.00
C ILE A 351 13.00 -5.26 10.53
N ASP A 352 13.71 -6.18 11.19
CA ASP A 352 13.95 -6.21 12.63
C ASP A 352 15.46 -6.05 12.87
N ASP A 353 15.90 -4.80 12.87
CA ASP A 353 17.30 -4.41 12.98
C ASP A 353 17.43 -3.00 13.53
N GLU A 354 18.28 -2.84 14.56
CA GLU A 354 18.45 -1.56 15.25
C GLU A 354 19.16 -0.51 14.38
N SER A 355 20.13 -0.91 13.56
CA SER A 355 20.86 0.04 12.72
C SER A 355 19.95 0.60 11.62
N PHE A 356 19.23 -0.27 10.94
CA PHE A 356 18.25 0.11 9.93
C PHE A 356 17.09 0.91 10.53
N GLY A 357 16.62 0.53 11.73
CA GLY A 357 15.59 1.26 12.44
C GLY A 357 15.99 2.70 12.77
N ARG A 358 17.26 2.95 13.13
CA ARG A 358 17.78 4.30 13.33
C ARG A 358 17.85 5.10 12.03
N GLU A 359 18.33 4.51 10.94
CA GLU A 359 18.34 5.16 9.62
C GLU A 359 16.93 5.59 9.18
N MET A 360 15.92 4.75 9.44
CA MET A 360 14.52 5.06 9.16
C MET A 360 13.99 6.22 10.02
N GLU A 361 14.42 6.33 11.28
CA GLU A 361 14.06 7.45 12.16
C GLU A 361 14.70 8.76 11.73
N GLU A 362 15.98 8.72 11.35
CA GLU A 362 16.70 9.88 10.82
C GLU A 362 16.02 10.39 9.55
N MET A 363 15.70 9.49 8.62
CA MET A 363 14.94 9.81 7.42
C MET A 363 13.56 10.41 7.75
N TYR A 364 12.84 9.85 8.72
CA TYR A 364 11.53 10.35 9.12
C TYR A 364 11.61 11.76 9.69
N LEU A 365 12.59 12.04 10.56
CA LEU A 365 12.81 13.36 11.14
C LEU A 365 13.24 14.38 10.08
N GLU A 366 14.02 13.96 9.10
CA GLU A 366 14.35 14.80 7.94
C GLU A 366 13.10 15.14 7.13
N ASP A 367 12.23 14.16 6.86
CA ASP A 367 10.97 14.40 6.16
C ASP A 367 10.04 15.33 6.98
N LEU A 368 10.07 15.25 8.31
CA LEU A 368 9.33 16.18 9.16
C LEU A 368 9.83 17.63 9.06
N SER A 369 11.10 17.87 8.72
CA SER A 369 11.63 19.22 8.55
C SER A 369 10.95 19.99 7.40
N ASN A 370 10.39 19.27 6.43
CA ASN A 370 9.60 19.82 5.32
C ASN A 370 8.11 19.47 5.44
N SER A 371 7.61 19.42 6.67
CA SER A 371 6.21 19.09 6.95
C SER A 371 5.57 20.09 7.91
N THR A 372 4.25 20.18 7.86
CA THR A 372 3.44 21.02 8.74
C THR A 372 2.64 20.15 9.69
N GLU A 373 2.84 20.29 10.99
CA GLU A 373 2.01 19.60 11.99
C GLU A 373 0.56 20.08 11.91
N ILE A 374 -0.39 19.17 12.03
CA ILE A 374 -1.82 19.47 12.02
C ILE A 374 -2.34 19.38 13.45
N VAL A 375 -3.00 20.44 13.91
CA VAL A 375 -3.52 20.59 15.27
C VAL A 375 -5.02 20.82 15.28
N LEU A 376 -5.65 20.62 16.43
CA LEU A 376 -7.04 21.00 16.66
C LEU A 376 -7.10 22.47 17.11
N ASP A 377 -7.94 23.29 16.48
CA ASP A 377 -8.20 24.66 16.91
C ASP A 377 -9.04 24.71 18.21
N GLY A 378 -9.20 25.89 18.81
CA GLY A 378 -9.99 26.06 20.05
C GLY A 378 -11.49 25.69 19.92
N LYS A 379 -11.97 25.38 18.71
CA LYS A 379 -13.31 24.84 18.43
C LYS A 379 -13.26 23.36 17.99
N GLN A 380 -12.14 22.67 18.26
CA GLN A 380 -11.87 21.27 17.93
C GLN A 380 -11.94 20.97 16.41
N LYS A 381 -11.61 21.95 15.57
CA LYS A 381 -11.47 21.76 14.11
C LYS A 381 -10.01 21.57 13.72
N VAL A 382 -9.76 20.67 12.79
CA VAL A 382 -8.43 20.39 12.23
C VAL A 382 -7.88 21.64 11.49
N ARG A 383 -6.68 22.09 11.84
CA ARG A 383 -5.95 23.23 11.23
C ARG A 383 -4.44 23.05 11.26
N ALA A 384 -3.73 23.67 10.33
CA ALA A 384 -2.29 23.87 10.42
C ALA A 384 -1.94 25.11 11.30
N PRO A 385 -0.88 25.09 12.11
CA PRO A 385 -0.32 26.26 12.81
C PRO A 385 0.04 27.37 11.82
N GLY A 386 -0.27 28.63 12.16
CA GLY A 386 0.07 29.79 11.32
C GLY A 386 -0.87 30.08 10.15
N ALA A 387 -1.93 29.27 9.94
CA ALA A 387 -2.96 29.61 8.96
C ALA A 387 -3.61 30.98 9.33
N PRO A 388 -3.74 31.94 8.38
CA PRO A 388 -4.29 33.26 8.67
C PRO A 388 -5.61 33.18 9.42
N ARG A 389 -5.72 33.94 10.52
CA ARG A 389 -6.99 34.15 11.20
C ARG A 389 -7.87 34.90 10.19
N PRO A 390 -9.01 34.34 9.72
CA PRO A 390 -9.87 35.10 8.83
C PRO A 390 -10.28 36.38 9.56
N PRO A 391 -10.29 37.55 8.88
CA PRO A 391 -10.69 38.80 9.50
C PRO A 391 -12.03 38.61 10.20
N HIS A 392 -12.21 39.22 11.37
CA HIS A 392 -13.51 39.31 12.03
C HIS A 392 -14.47 40.06 11.11
N ALA A 393 -15.16 39.33 10.25
CA ALA A 393 -16.32 39.83 9.53
C ALA A 393 -17.49 39.79 10.50
N GLY A 394 -18.00 40.99 10.81
CA GLY A 394 -19.31 41.16 11.42
C GLY A 394 -20.39 40.38 10.67
N GLN A 395 -21.41 40.00 11.42
CA GLN A 395 -22.60 39.27 11.02
C GLN A 395 -22.98 39.44 9.54
N SER A 396 -22.73 38.42 8.73
CA SER A 396 -23.55 38.05 7.58
C SER A 396 -23.23 36.62 7.17
N SER A 397 -24.26 35.90 6.75
CA SER A 397 -24.25 34.46 6.53
C SER A 397 -23.34 34.07 5.36
N GLY A 398 -22.51 33.04 5.55
CA GLY A 398 -21.55 32.63 4.53
C GLY A 398 -21.11 31.18 4.73
N SER A 399 -21.49 30.36 3.76
CA SER A 399 -21.24 28.94 3.56
C SER A 399 -19.73 28.56 3.53
N VAL A 400 -19.45 27.26 3.39
CA VAL A 400 -18.17 26.65 2.91
C VAL A 400 -17.25 25.99 3.97
N GLY A 401 -17.42 26.20 5.27
CA GLY A 401 -16.38 25.80 6.24
C GLY A 401 -16.46 24.44 6.98
N ARG A 402 -17.41 23.52 6.72
CA ARG A 402 -17.64 22.36 7.63
C ARG A 402 -18.08 21.03 6.97
N VAL A 403 -17.32 20.53 6.00
CA VAL A 403 -17.64 19.24 5.32
C VAL A 403 -16.73 18.07 5.71
N ALA A 404 -15.67 18.26 6.49
CA ALA A 404 -14.64 17.21 6.68
C ALA A 404 -14.79 16.33 7.95
N ALA A 405 -15.99 15.85 8.30
CA ALA A 405 -16.14 14.83 9.35
C ALA A 405 -17.41 13.99 9.12
N GLY A 406 -17.33 12.93 8.33
CA GLY A 406 -18.53 12.18 7.95
C GLY A 406 -18.30 10.91 7.14
N GLY A 407 -17.23 10.16 7.42
CA GLY A 407 -17.13 8.76 7.03
C GLY A 407 -17.03 7.92 8.29
N ILE A 408 -17.75 6.80 8.37
CA ILE A 408 -17.81 5.86 9.53
C ILE A 408 -18.94 6.11 10.57
N ARG A 409 -20.03 6.80 10.23
CA ARG A 409 -21.28 6.76 11.05
C ARG A 409 -22.58 6.66 10.26
N LEU A 410 -22.57 6.03 9.08
CA LEU A 410 -23.78 5.97 8.25
C LEU A 410 -24.88 5.06 8.84
N GLY A 411 -24.52 4.04 9.64
CA GLY A 411 -25.49 3.09 10.20
C GLY A 411 -26.29 3.58 11.41
N SER A 412 -25.70 4.38 12.30
CA SER A 412 -26.34 4.78 13.56
C SER A 412 -26.99 6.17 13.55
N ALA A 413 -26.55 7.06 12.64
CA ALA A 413 -27.07 8.43 12.57
C ALA A 413 -28.44 8.51 11.87
N ILE A 414 -28.67 7.69 10.85
CA ILE A 414 -29.96 7.62 10.13
C ILE A 414 -31.04 7.05 11.06
N GLY A 415 -30.72 6.03 11.88
CA GLY A 415 -31.65 5.47 12.85
C GLY A 415 -32.02 6.44 13.99
N ALA A 416 -31.08 7.29 14.44
CA ALA A 416 -31.31 8.25 15.52
C ALA A 416 -32.12 9.49 15.09
N ALA A 417 -32.02 9.89 13.81
CA ALA A 417 -32.79 11.01 13.26
C ALA A 417 -34.28 10.68 13.05
N PHE A 418 -34.64 9.39 12.93
CA PHE A 418 -36.02 8.92 12.87
C PHE A 418 -36.61 8.54 14.24
N THR A 419 -35.79 8.50 15.30
CA THR A 419 -36.21 8.02 16.63
C THR A 419 -36.11 9.07 17.74
N ASP A 420 -36.05 10.36 17.39
CA ASP A 420 -36.28 11.51 18.28
C ASP A 420 -35.54 11.48 19.63
N ARG A 421 -34.32 10.92 19.66
CA ARG A 421 -33.56 10.76 20.93
C ARG A 421 -32.34 11.66 21.11
N ARG A 422 -32.03 12.60 20.22
CA ARG A 422 -31.00 13.63 20.47
C ARG A 422 -31.26 14.96 19.76
N VAL A 423 -30.91 16.06 20.43
CA VAL A 423 -30.85 17.41 19.86
C VAL A 423 -29.70 17.46 18.85
N LEU A 424 -30.04 17.51 17.57
CA LEU A 424 -29.08 17.50 16.46
C LEU A 424 -28.27 18.81 16.44
N GLY A 425 -26.95 18.69 16.35
CA GLY A 425 -26.05 19.84 16.28
C GLY A 425 -26.11 20.54 14.90
N PRO A 426 -25.64 21.80 14.78
CA PRO A 426 -25.65 22.55 13.52
C PRO A 426 -24.88 21.89 12.36
N VAL A 427 -23.95 21.00 12.69
CA VAL A 427 -23.17 20.21 11.72
C VAL A 427 -23.99 19.04 11.18
N GLU A 428 -24.80 18.41 12.04
CA GLU A 428 -25.68 17.31 11.64
C GLU A 428 -26.80 17.83 10.73
N ALA A 429 -27.33 19.03 11.00
CA ALA A 429 -28.29 19.69 10.12
C ALA A 429 -27.72 20.03 8.72
N GLN A 430 -26.46 20.49 8.64
CA GLN A 430 -25.83 20.73 7.33
C GLN A 430 -25.56 19.41 6.59
N LEU A 431 -25.15 18.35 7.28
CA LEU A 431 -24.99 17.03 6.67
C LEU A 431 -26.33 16.50 6.14
N MET A 432 -27.41 16.65 6.89
CA MET A 432 -28.76 16.28 6.46
C MET A 432 -29.22 17.12 5.25
N LEU A 433 -28.92 18.42 5.22
CA LEU A 433 -29.24 19.28 4.08
C LEU A 433 -28.41 18.93 2.84
N THR A 434 -27.12 18.62 3.01
CA THR A 434 -26.25 18.23 1.89
C THR A 434 -26.68 16.86 1.35
N ALA A 435 -27.01 15.93 2.24
CA ALA A 435 -27.61 14.65 1.87
C ALA A 435 -28.96 14.84 1.17
N ALA A 436 -29.82 15.74 1.66
CA ALA A 436 -31.09 16.06 1.03
C ALA A 436 -30.91 16.67 -0.37
N LEU A 437 -29.95 17.59 -0.54
CA LEU A 437 -29.64 18.19 -1.85
C LEU A 437 -28.99 17.17 -2.81
N LEU A 438 -28.16 16.27 -2.30
CA LEU A 438 -27.64 15.13 -3.08
C LEU A 438 -28.77 14.18 -3.49
N LEU A 439 -29.71 13.90 -2.60
CA LEU A 439 -30.89 13.09 -2.91
C LEU A 439 -31.79 13.80 -3.92
N ILE A 440 -32.02 15.11 -3.79
CA ILE A 440 -32.83 15.90 -4.73
C ILE A 440 -32.14 15.98 -6.10
N SER A 441 -30.82 16.24 -6.14
CA SER A 441 -30.08 16.26 -7.41
C SER A 441 -30.04 14.87 -8.06
N LEU A 442 -29.93 13.81 -7.26
CA LEU A 442 -30.08 12.44 -7.75
C LEU A 442 -31.50 12.21 -8.29
N VAL A 443 -32.55 12.68 -7.61
CA VAL A 443 -33.94 12.63 -8.09
C VAL A 443 -34.11 13.41 -9.40
N VAL A 444 -33.51 14.60 -9.54
CA VAL A 444 -33.52 15.38 -10.79
C VAL A 444 -32.78 14.62 -11.90
N LEU A 445 -31.64 14.01 -11.59
CA LEU A 445 -30.90 13.18 -12.55
C LEU A 445 -31.73 11.96 -12.97
N PHE A 446 -32.44 11.31 -12.04
CA PHE A 446 -33.39 10.23 -12.33
C PHE A 446 -34.59 10.70 -13.16
N ALA A 447 -35.12 11.89 -12.88
CA ALA A 447 -36.31 12.41 -13.54
C ALA A 447 -36.02 12.89 -14.98
N PHE A 448 -34.91 13.59 -15.20
CA PHE A 448 -34.59 14.22 -16.48
C PHE A 448 -33.59 13.42 -17.32
N PHE A 449 -32.73 12.62 -16.69
CA PHE A 449 -31.73 11.81 -17.36
C PHE A 449 -31.76 10.35 -16.90
N PRO A 450 -32.95 9.70 -16.84
CA PRO A 450 -33.04 8.31 -16.39
C PRO A 450 -32.10 7.40 -17.16
N LYS A 451 -31.96 7.64 -18.47
CA LYS A 451 -31.06 6.91 -19.37
C LYS A 451 -29.57 6.99 -18.96
N VAL A 452 -29.11 8.11 -18.39
CA VAL A 452 -27.71 8.30 -18.00
C VAL A 452 -27.33 7.43 -16.81
N LEU A 453 -28.28 7.14 -15.91
CA LEU A 453 -28.08 6.23 -14.77
C LEU A 453 -28.46 4.79 -15.10
N VAL A 454 -29.57 4.61 -15.84
CA VAL A 454 -30.12 3.30 -16.19
C VAL A 454 -29.21 2.57 -17.17
N TYR A 455 -28.61 3.23 -18.17
CA TYR A 455 -27.76 2.52 -19.13
C TYR A 455 -26.46 1.97 -18.53
N PRO A 456 -25.71 2.67 -17.66
CA PRO A 456 -24.59 2.06 -16.94
C PRO A 456 -25.01 0.89 -16.06
N VAL A 457 -26.15 0.99 -15.37
CA VAL A 457 -26.68 -0.11 -14.55
C VAL A 457 -27.11 -1.28 -15.41
N ILE A 458 -27.83 -1.05 -16.52
CA ILE A 458 -28.19 -2.09 -17.51
C ILE A 458 -26.93 -2.71 -18.08
N ALA A 459 -25.92 -1.92 -18.47
CA ALA A 459 -24.65 -2.43 -18.99
C ALA A 459 -23.94 -3.31 -17.95
N LEU A 460 -23.86 -2.87 -16.69
CA LEU A 460 -23.27 -3.63 -15.59
C LEU A 460 -24.05 -4.92 -15.30
N MET A 461 -25.37 -4.85 -15.23
CA MET A 461 -26.24 -6.01 -14.99
C MET A 461 -26.19 -6.99 -16.16
N THR A 462 -26.20 -6.51 -17.39
CA THR A 462 -26.07 -7.33 -18.61
C THR A 462 -24.71 -8.01 -18.64
N TRP A 463 -23.64 -7.26 -18.36
CA TRP A 463 -22.29 -7.79 -18.22
C TRP A 463 -22.22 -8.89 -17.14
N MET A 464 -22.79 -8.64 -15.96
CA MET A 464 -22.82 -9.60 -14.85
C MET A 464 -23.62 -10.86 -15.22
N ALA A 465 -24.79 -10.71 -15.84
CA ALA A 465 -25.60 -11.83 -16.28
C ALA A 465 -24.86 -12.68 -17.34
N LEU A 466 -24.30 -12.05 -18.37
CA LEU A 466 -23.54 -12.74 -19.42
C LEU A 466 -22.32 -13.47 -18.86
N ALA A 467 -21.60 -12.85 -17.93
CA ALA A 467 -20.46 -13.47 -17.31
C ALA A 467 -20.80 -14.65 -16.39
N LEU A 468 -21.87 -14.54 -15.60
CA LEU A 468 -22.36 -15.66 -14.79
C LEU A 468 -22.81 -16.82 -15.68
N LEU A 469 -23.54 -16.55 -16.76
CA LEU A 469 -23.94 -17.55 -17.76
C LEU A 469 -22.72 -18.21 -18.39
N TYR A 470 -21.71 -17.43 -18.80
CA TYR A 470 -20.48 -17.93 -19.37
C TYR A 470 -19.69 -18.81 -18.38
N LYS A 471 -19.56 -18.37 -17.12
CA LYS A 471 -18.88 -19.14 -16.06
C LYS A 471 -19.62 -20.45 -15.77
N ALA A 472 -20.95 -20.43 -15.70
CA ALA A 472 -21.77 -21.62 -15.53
C ALA A 472 -21.60 -22.60 -16.70
N TYR A 473 -21.61 -22.10 -17.95
CA TYR A 473 -21.36 -22.89 -19.14
C TYR A 473 -19.97 -23.55 -19.11
N ARG A 474 -18.92 -22.79 -18.78
CA ARG A 474 -17.54 -23.31 -18.69
C ARG A 474 -17.39 -24.38 -17.62
N LEU A 475 -17.96 -24.16 -16.42
CA LEU A 475 -17.94 -25.15 -15.34
C LEU A 475 -18.66 -26.45 -15.74
N ARG A 476 -19.81 -26.35 -16.40
CA ARG A 476 -20.55 -27.52 -16.90
C ARG A 476 -19.75 -28.28 -17.97
N ARG A 477 -19.18 -27.56 -18.94
CA ARG A 477 -18.35 -28.16 -20.00
C ARG A 477 -17.09 -28.84 -19.45
N ASN A 478 -16.46 -28.26 -18.43
CA ASN A 478 -15.30 -28.87 -17.77
C ASN A 478 -15.70 -30.15 -17.01
N ARG A 479 -16.84 -30.12 -16.29
CA ARG A 479 -17.38 -31.31 -15.62
C ARG A 479 -17.74 -32.42 -16.60
N GLU A 480 -18.35 -32.10 -17.74
CA GLU A 480 -18.66 -33.07 -18.79
C GLU A 480 -17.38 -33.70 -19.39
N ARG A 481 -16.31 -32.91 -19.56
CA ARG A 481 -14.99 -33.39 -19.98
C ARG A 481 -14.30 -34.27 -18.93
N GLU A 482 -14.41 -33.95 -17.65
CA GLU A 482 -13.90 -34.80 -16.56
C GLU A 482 -14.66 -36.12 -16.45
N VAL A 483 -15.98 -36.09 -16.59
CA VAL A 483 -16.82 -37.31 -16.60
C VAL A 483 -16.52 -38.19 -17.83
N GLN A 484 -16.19 -37.60 -18.98
CA GLN A 484 -15.73 -38.35 -20.16
C GLN A 484 -14.31 -38.93 -20.01
N ARG A 485 -13.43 -38.28 -19.24
CA ARG A 485 -12.07 -38.78 -18.94
C ARG A 485 -12.03 -39.86 -17.86
N THR A 486 -13.07 -39.99 -17.04
CA THR A 486 -13.17 -40.93 -15.92
C THR A 486 -14.09 -42.12 -16.19
N LYS A 487 -14.65 -42.23 -17.41
CA LYS A 487 -15.28 -43.48 -17.85
C LYS A 487 -14.17 -44.50 -18.20
N PRO A 488 -14.21 -45.71 -17.62
CA PRO A 488 -13.20 -46.75 -17.84
C PRO A 488 -13.15 -47.25 -19.29
#